data_AF-A0A847V7E5-F1
#
_entry.id   AF-A0A847V7E5-F1
#
_cell.length_a   1.000
_cell.length_b   1.000
_cell.length_c   1.000
_cell.angle_alpha   90.00
_cell.angle_beta   90.00
_cell.angle_gamma   90.00
#
_symmetry.space_group_name_H-M   'P 1'
#
loop_
_entity.id
_entity.type
_entity.pdbx_description
1 polymer ?
#
loop_
_entity_poly.entity_id
_entity_poly.type
_entity_poly.pdbx_seq_one_letter_code
_entity_poly.pdbx_strand_id
1 'polypeptide(L)'
;MSEQTMQAFARACAEQNSVAEILDGLEMEAEGQFFFNTNEASLADCIDWDLTPLEWVGGLILGLLFKLAEPVPNWEQAEATARALKEWGVGVESREDKNGDFHFSLQRGRQTLRQIADAVPRIRHPEEMDR
;
A
#
# COMPACT_ATOMS: atom_id res chain seq x y z
N MET A 1 9.43 -0.12 -20.78
CA MET A 1 9.39 -1.49 -20.24
C MET A 1 9.10 -1.45 -18.75
N SER A 2 9.86 -0.69 -17.95
CA SER A 2 9.66 -0.69 -16.48
C SER A 2 8.27 -0.27 -16.01
N GLU A 3 7.59 0.66 -16.69
CA GLU A 3 6.21 1.04 -16.33
C GLU A 3 5.20 -0.13 -16.44
N GLN A 4 5.33 -0.99 -17.46
CA GLN A 4 4.46 -2.15 -17.63
C GLN A 4 4.74 -3.21 -16.57
N THR A 5 6.02 -3.41 -16.23
CA THR A 5 6.44 -4.34 -15.18
C THR A 5 5.96 -3.88 -13.80
N MET A 6 6.10 -2.59 -13.48
CA MET A 6 5.59 -2.00 -12.24
C MET A 6 4.06 -2.13 -12.15
N GLN A 7 3.33 -1.90 -13.24
CA GLN A 7 1.88 -2.10 -13.25
C GLN A 7 1.48 -3.58 -13.07
N ALA A 8 2.24 -4.52 -13.63
CA ALA A 8 2.02 -5.94 -13.43
C ALA A 8 2.28 -6.35 -11.97
N PHE A 9 3.37 -5.89 -11.38
CA PHE A 9 3.66 -6.06 -9.96
C PHE A 9 2.56 -5.47 -9.08
N ALA A 10 2.11 -4.24 -9.37
CA ALA A 10 1.05 -3.58 -8.61
C ALA A 10 -0.26 -4.39 -8.60
N ARG A 11 -0.64 -4.97 -9.75
CA ARG A 11 -1.82 -5.85 -9.83
C ARG A 11 -1.62 -7.14 -9.03
N ALA A 12 -0.47 -7.80 -9.18
CA ALA A 12 -0.17 -9.00 -8.42
C ALA A 12 -0.17 -8.72 -6.90
N CYS A 13 0.41 -7.59 -6.49
CA CYS A 13 0.42 -7.13 -5.11
C CYS A 13 -1.01 -6.88 -4.60
N ALA A 14 -1.84 -6.19 -5.37
CA ALA A 14 -3.25 -5.97 -5.04
C ALA A 14 -4.07 -7.28 -5.01
N GLU A 15 -3.76 -8.28 -5.83
CA GLU A 15 -4.49 -9.54 -5.82
C GLU A 15 -4.13 -10.41 -4.61
N GLN A 16 -2.86 -10.41 -4.23
CA GLN A 16 -2.30 -11.36 -3.27
C GLN A 16 -2.26 -10.84 -1.82
N ASN A 17 -2.32 -9.52 -1.63
CA ASN A 17 -2.12 -8.91 -0.31
C ASN A 17 -3.35 -8.11 0.13
N SER A 18 -3.57 -8.05 1.43
CA SER A 18 -4.48 -7.09 2.07
C SER A 18 -3.87 -5.68 2.11
N VAL A 19 -4.69 -4.66 2.35
CA VAL A 19 -4.19 -3.28 2.51
C VAL A 19 -3.19 -3.17 3.66
N ALA A 20 -3.36 -3.93 4.74
CA ALA A 20 -2.41 -3.95 5.84
C ALA A 20 -1.04 -4.51 5.42
N GLU A 21 -1.03 -5.59 4.64
CA GLU A 21 0.20 -6.20 4.12
C GLU A 21 0.90 -5.31 3.09
N ILE A 22 0.15 -4.63 2.21
CA ILE A 22 0.74 -3.67 1.25
C ILE A 22 1.40 -2.49 1.98
N LEU A 23 0.81 -2.06 3.09
CA LEU A 23 1.32 -0.98 3.92
C LEU A 23 2.35 -1.48 4.95
N ASP A 24 2.71 -2.76 4.94
CA ASP A 24 3.73 -3.28 5.84
C ASP A 24 5.09 -2.66 5.51
N GLY A 25 5.84 -2.31 6.56
CA GLY A 25 7.09 -1.57 6.44
C GLY A 25 6.95 -0.10 6.04
N LEU A 26 5.73 0.43 5.82
CA LEU A 26 5.49 1.88 5.73
C LEU A 26 5.77 2.52 7.10
N GLU A 27 6.46 3.64 7.09
CA GLU A 27 6.72 4.43 8.29
C GLU A 27 6.65 5.93 7.99
N MET A 28 6.53 6.73 9.06
CA MET A 28 6.44 8.18 8.98
C MET A 28 7.50 8.84 9.87
N GLU A 29 8.30 9.74 9.31
CA GLU A 29 9.21 10.58 10.09
C GLU A 29 8.48 11.70 10.83
N ALA A 30 9.18 12.33 11.79
CA ALA A 30 8.65 13.45 12.56
C ALA A 30 8.17 14.65 11.70
N GLU A 31 8.72 14.79 10.49
CA GLU A 31 8.35 15.84 9.52
C GLU A 31 7.14 15.45 8.64
N GLY A 32 6.56 14.26 8.83
CA GLY A 32 5.42 13.77 8.06
C GLY A 32 5.79 13.17 6.70
N GLN A 33 7.08 12.89 6.47
CA GLN A 33 7.55 12.19 5.29
C GLN A 33 7.35 10.67 5.47
N PHE A 34 6.79 10.03 4.46
CA PHE A 34 6.60 8.58 4.44
C PHE A 34 7.74 7.88 3.70
N PHE A 35 8.07 6.68 4.16
CA PHE A 35 9.03 5.80 3.51
C PHE A 35 8.67 4.34 3.73
N PHE A 36 9.08 3.49 2.81
CA PHE A 36 8.99 2.03 2.97
C PHE A 36 10.36 1.49 3.32
N ASN A 37 10.44 0.76 4.44
CA ASN A 37 11.64 0.03 4.80
C ASN A 37 11.86 -1.12 3.82
N THR A 38 13.02 -1.14 3.17
CA THR A 38 13.42 -2.24 2.30
C THR A 38 14.29 -3.22 3.07
N ASN A 39 13.83 -4.46 3.17
CA ASN A 39 14.56 -5.58 3.79
C ASN A 39 15.00 -6.59 2.71
N GLU A 40 15.57 -7.72 3.11
CA GLU A 40 16.00 -8.77 2.16
C GLU A 40 14.85 -9.31 1.29
N ALA A 41 13.64 -9.42 1.83
CA ALA A 41 12.47 -9.87 1.07
C ALA A 41 12.05 -8.80 0.03
N SER A 42 12.03 -7.53 0.41
CA SER A 42 11.76 -6.42 -0.53
C SER A 42 12.77 -6.39 -1.68
N LEU A 43 14.05 -6.68 -1.40
CA LEU A 43 15.10 -6.74 -2.42
C LEU A 43 14.96 -7.98 -3.31
N ALA A 44 14.51 -9.12 -2.77
CA ALA A 44 14.18 -10.29 -3.56
C ALA A 44 13.03 -9.99 -4.54
N ASP A 45 11.97 -9.33 -4.08
CA ASP A 45 10.87 -8.88 -4.96
C ASP A 45 11.38 -7.96 -6.07
N CYS A 46 12.26 -7.01 -5.74
CA CYS A 46 12.88 -6.12 -6.74
C CYS A 46 13.61 -6.90 -7.82
N ILE A 47 14.34 -7.96 -7.46
CA ILE A 47 15.09 -8.80 -8.40
C ILE A 47 14.12 -9.65 -9.24
N ASP A 48 13.17 -10.33 -8.60
CA ASP A 48 12.23 -11.24 -9.27
C ASP A 48 11.34 -10.52 -10.28
N TRP A 49 10.98 -9.27 -9.98
CA TRP A 49 10.17 -8.42 -10.83
C TRP A 49 10.97 -7.47 -11.72
N ASP A 50 12.30 -7.51 -11.71
CA ASP A 50 13.15 -6.58 -12.48
C ASP A 50 12.80 -5.10 -12.22
N LEU A 51 12.65 -4.74 -10.95
CA LEU A 51 12.32 -3.40 -10.46
C LEU A 51 13.49 -2.80 -9.70
N THR A 52 13.68 -1.49 -9.85
CA THR A 52 14.45 -0.72 -8.86
C THR A 52 13.65 -0.59 -7.56
N PRO A 53 14.30 -0.36 -6.40
CA PRO A 53 13.58 -0.15 -5.14
C PRO A 53 12.54 0.98 -5.19
N LEU A 54 12.80 2.03 -5.99
CA LEU A 54 11.85 3.11 -6.17
C LEU A 54 10.62 2.66 -6.97
N GLU A 55 10.82 1.86 -8.01
CA GLU A 55 9.72 1.29 -8.80
C GLU A 55 8.93 0.25 -7.99
N TRP A 56 9.58 -0.51 -7.11
CA TRP A 56 8.91 -1.41 -6.17
C TRP A 56 7.97 -0.63 -5.23
N VAL A 57 8.44 0.46 -4.61
CA VAL A 57 7.58 1.35 -3.80
C VAL A 57 6.44 1.93 -4.62
N GLY A 58 6.73 2.43 -5.83
CA GLY A 58 5.68 2.91 -6.75
C GLY A 58 4.65 1.84 -7.08
N GLY A 59 5.10 0.59 -7.21
CA GLY A 59 4.28 -0.60 -7.39
C GLY A 59 3.38 -0.91 -6.20
N LEU A 60 3.90 -0.86 -4.97
CA LEU A 60 3.09 -1.02 -3.74
C LEU A 60 2.00 0.04 -3.63
N ILE A 61 2.35 1.30 -3.91
CA ILE A 61 1.42 2.43 -3.89
C ILE A 61 0.31 2.23 -4.94
N LEU A 62 0.67 1.81 -6.16
CA LEU A 62 -0.31 1.49 -7.20
C LEU A 62 -1.19 0.30 -6.79
N GLY A 63 -0.62 -0.72 -6.14
CA GLY A 63 -1.37 -1.87 -5.62
C GLY A 63 -2.40 -1.46 -4.56
N LEU A 64 -2.01 -0.57 -3.65
CA LEU A 64 -2.92 0.04 -2.68
C LEU A 64 -4.06 0.77 -3.39
N LEU A 65 -3.76 1.60 -4.40
CA LEU A 65 -4.78 2.34 -5.14
C LEU A 65 -5.73 1.40 -5.90
N PHE A 66 -5.24 0.29 -6.47
CA PHE A 66 -6.11 -0.72 -7.07
C PHE A 66 -7.04 -1.35 -6.03
N LYS A 67 -6.52 -1.76 -4.87
CA LYS A 67 -7.35 -2.28 -3.78
C LYS A 67 -8.46 -1.34 -3.33
N LEU A 68 -8.19 -0.03 -3.34
CA LEU A 68 -9.19 0.98 -2.95
C LEU A 68 -10.18 1.32 -4.07
N ALA A 69 -9.81 1.07 -5.32
CA ALA A 69 -10.65 1.32 -6.49
C ALA A 69 -11.57 0.13 -6.82
N GLU A 70 -11.19 -1.09 -6.41
CA GLU A 70 -11.97 -2.30 -6.61
C GLU A 70 -12.91 -2.55 -5.43
N PRO A 71 -14.12 -3.05 -5.69
CA PRO A 71 -15.04 -3.40 -4.62
C PRO A 71 -14.62 -4.71 -3.96
N VAL A 72 -14.93 -4.87 -2.67
CA VAL A 72 -14.63 -6.09 -1.91
C VAL A 72 -15.89 -6.92 -1.68
N PRO A 73 -15.82 -8.26 -1.73
CA PRO A 73 -16.99 -9.13 -1.80
C PRO A 73 -17.77 -9.30 -0.48
N ASN A 74 -17.25 -8.79 0.64
CA ASN A 74 -17.91 -8.94 1.94
C ASN A 74 -17.51 -7.84 2.93
N TRP A 75 -18.35 -7.68 3.96
CA TRP A 75 -18.17 -6.70 5.01
C TRP A 75 -16.86 -6.89 5.80
N GLU A 76 -16.45 -8.13 6.06
CA GLU A 76 -15.24 -8.42 6.84
C GLU A 76 -13.99 -7.84 6.16
N GLN A 77 -13.84 -8.03 4.85
CA GLN A 77 -12.76 -7.42 4.07
C GLN A 77 -12.87 -5.90 3.99
N ALA A 78 -14.09 -5.36 3.89
CA ALA A 78 -14.32 -3.92 3.88
C ALA A 78 -13.92 -3.27 5.21
N GLU A 79 -14.29 -3.90 6.32
CA GLU A 79 -13.96 -3.45 7.68
C GLU A 79 -12.45 -3.55 7.94
N ALA A 80 -11.81 -4.65 7.55
CA ALA A 80 -10.36 -4.83 7.67
C ALA A 80 -9.60 -3.76 6.89
N THR A 81 -10.02 -3.45 5.66
CA THR A 81 -9.44 -2.39 4.83
C THR A 81 -9.60 -1.02 5.49
N ALA A 82 -10.81 -0.69 5.94
CA ALA A 82 -11.08 0.59 6.61
C ALA A 82 -10.27 0.75 7.91
N ARG A 83 -10.08 -0.34 8.66
CA ARG A 83 -9.27 -0.35 9.88
C ARG A 83 -7.79 -0.11 9.58
N ALA A 84 -7.22 -0.81 8.59
CA ALA A 84 -5.83 -0.64 8.20
C ALA A 84 -5.52 0.80 7.76
N LEU A 85 -6.39 1.40 6.93
CA LEU A 85 -6.24 2.81 6.52
C LEU A 85 -6.34 3.79 7.69
N LYS A 86 -7.20 3.49 8.67
CA LYS A 86 -7.43 4.35 9.83
C LYS A 86 -6.18 4.50 10.69
N GLU A 87 -5.33 3.49 10.77
CA GLU A 87 -4.04 3.53 11.48
C GLU A 87 -3.13 4.62 10.91
N TRP A 88 -3.25 4.89 9.61
CA TRP A 88 -2.54 5.94 8.89
C TRP A 88 -3.31 7.26 8.79
N GLY A 89 -4.39 7.43 9.57
CA GLY A 89 -5.21 8.64 9.54
C GLY A 89 -6.11 8.78 8.30
N VAL A 90 -6.20 7.74 7.47
CA VAL A 90 -7.06 7.69 6.29
C VAL A 90 -8.40 7.09 6.67
N GLY A 91 -9.48 7.86 6.52
CA GLY A 91 -10.83 7.39 6.83
C GLY A 91 -11.63 7.15 5.56
N VAL A 92 -12.13 5.94 5.39
CA VAL A 92 -13.04 5.57 4.30
C VAL A 92 -14.39 5.15 4.86
N GLU A 93 -15.44 5.39 4.08
CA GLU A 93 -16.77 4.83 4.27
C GLU A 93 -16.95 3.68 3.29
N SER A 94 -17.54 2.58 3.76
CA SER A 94 -17.83 1.40 2.94
C SER A 94 -19.32 1.33 2.67
N ARG A 95 -19.71 1.17 1.40
CA ARG A 95 -21.11 1.07 0.98
C ARG A 95 -21.34 -0.20 0.17
N GLU A 96 -22.28 -1.01 0.61
CA GLU A 96 -22.75 -2.18 -0.13
C GLU A 96 -23.55 -1.75 -1.36
N ASP A 97 -23.26 -2.36 -2.50
CA ASP A 97 -24.01 -2.20 -3.73
C ASP A 97 -25.12 -3.26 -3.88
N LYS A 98 -25.75 -3.32 -5.04
CA LYS A 98 -26.87 -4.25 -5.29
C LYS A 98 -26.44 -5.71 -5.46
N ASN A 99 -25.15 -5.95 -5.71
CA ASN A 99 -24.57 -7.27 -5.90
C ASN A 99 -24.01 -7.84 -4.58
N GLY A 100 -24.02 -7.05 -3.51
CA GLY A 100 -23.44 -7.41 -2.21
C GLY A 100 -21.96 -7.05 -2.08
N ASP A 101 -21.40 -6.34 -3.06
CA ASP A 101 -20.01 -5.90 -3.03
C ASP A 101 -19.91 -4.51 -2.34
N PHE A 102 -18.80 -4.28 -1.64
CA PHE A 102 -18.57 -3.07 -0.85
C PHE A 102 -17.60 -2.14 -1.56
N HIS A 103 -18.03 -0.89 -1.75
CA HIS A 103 -17.24 0.16 -2.38
C HIS A 103 -16.76 1.17 -1.33
N PHE A 104 -15.56 1.70 -1.52
CA PHE A 104 -14.97 2.68 -0.60
C PHE A 104 -15.17 4.11 -1.09
N SER A 105 -15.45 5.01 -0.15
CA SER A 105 -15.47 6.46 -0.38
C SER A 105 -14.60 7.16 0.65
N LEU A 106 -13.63 7.94 0.19
CA LEU A 106 -12.71 8.65 1.08
C LEU A 106 -13.43 9.77 1.83
N GLN A 107 -13.45 9.69 3.16
CA GLN A 107 -14.05 10.68 4.06
C GLN A 107 -13.02 11.70 4.55
N ARG A 108 -11.80 11.24 4.85
CA ARG A 108 -10.69 12.08 5.35
C ARG A 108 -9.33 11.46 5.05
N GLY A 109 -8.26 12.23 5.21
CA GLY A 109 -6.88 11.74 5.00
C GLY A 109 -6.41 11.79 3.54
N ARG A 110 -7.04 12.62 2.69
CA ARG A 110 -6.59 12.83 1.30
C ARG A 110 -5.16 13.33 1.21
N GLN A 111 -4.75 14.20 2.13
CA GLN A 111 -3.37 14.68 2.20
C GLN A 111 -2.42 13.53 2.58
N THR A 112 -2.78 12.73 3.59
CA THR A 112 -1.98 11.57 3.99
C THR A 112 -1.80 10.58 2.84
N LEU A 113 -2.88 10.24 2.11
CA LEU A 113 -2.77 9.36 0.93
C LEU A 113 -1.83 9.93 -0.15
N ARG A 114 -1.81 11.25 -0.33
CA ARG A 114 -0.85 11.89 -1.26
C ARG A 114 0.58 11.76 -0.74
N GLN A 115 0.80 11.99 0.55
CA GLN A 115 2.13 11.86 1.16
C GLN A 115 2.63 10.40 1.12
N ILE A 116 1.74 9.43 1.30
CA ILE A 116 2.05 8.00 1.11
C ILE A 116 2.38 7.72 -0.35
N ALA A 117 1.66 8.33 -1.30
CA ALA A 117 1.96 8.19 -2.72
C ALA A 117 3.31 8.80 -3.15
N ASP A 118 3.85 9.71 -2.33
CA ASP A 118 5.18 10.30 -2.49
C ASP A 118 6.27 9.56 -1.67
N ALA A 119 5.93 8.40 -1.08
CA ALA A 119 6.88 7.65 -0.26
C ALA A 119 8.07 7.15 -1.08
N VAL A 120 9.21 7.03 -0.40
CA VAL A 120 10.49 6.58 -0.99
C VAL A 120 11.00 5.32 -0.28
N PRO A 121 11.79 4.47 -0.95
CA PRO A 121 12.44 3.35 -0.28
C PRO A 121 13.51 3.86 0.69
N ARG A 122 13.64 3.19 1.85
CA ARG A 122 14.73 3.39 2.80
C ARG A 122 15.31 2.04 3.21
N ILE A 123 16.62 1.89 3.03
CA ILE A 123 17.36 0.77 3.60
C ILE A 123 17.70 1.17 5.04
N ARG A 124 17.10 0.50 6.02
CA ARG A 124 17.55 0.63 7.42
C ARG A 124 18.87 -0.12 7.58
N HIS A 125 19.80 0.46 8.31
CA HIS A 125 21.00 -0.29 8.66
C HIS A 125 20.61 -1.43 9.62
N PRO A 126 21.20 -2.63 9.51
CA PRO A 126 20.84 -3.76 10.38
C PRO A 126 20.88 -3.45 11.88
N GLU A 127 21.74 -2.50 12.29
CA GLU A 127 21.90 -2.05 13.67
C GLU A 127 20.71 -1.23 14.22
N GLU A 128 19.82 -0.77 13.34
CA GLU A 128 18.63 0.03 13.66
C GLU A 128 17.35 -0.82 13.75
N MET A 129 17.43 -2.12 13.47
CA MET A 129 16.28 -3.04 13.50
C MET A 129 15.98 -3.60 14.90
N ASP A 130 16.94 -3.51 15.84
CA ASP A 130 16.85 -4.04 17.21
C ASP A 130 16.53 -2.96 18.29
N ARG A 131 16.18 -1.74 17.88
CA ARG A 131 15.81 -0.64 18.79
C ARG A 131 14.35 -0.25 18.66
#